data_AF-A0A3D5A0H9-F1
#
_entry.id   AF-A0A3D5A0H9-F1
#
_cell.length_a   1.000
_cell.length_b   1.000
_cell.length_c   1.000
_cell.angle_alpha   90.00
_cell.angle_beta   90.00
_cell.angle_gamma   90.00
#
_symmetry.space_group_name_H-M   'P 1'
#
loop_
_entity.id
_entity.type
_entity.pdbx_description
1 polymer ?
#
loop_
_entity_poly.entity_id
_entity_poly.type
_entity_poly.pdbx_seq_one_letter_code
_entity_poly.pdbx_strand_id
1 'polypeptide(L)' 'MDFVQLPTTLLAQVDAAVGGKVAVDLPEGKNLLGAFHQPRAVIMDTQALRSLPARQMSSGLAEV' A
#
# COMPACT_ATOMS: atom_id res chain seq x y z
N MET A 1 2.05 8.37 -17.03
CA MET A 1 3.08 7.30 -17.07
C MET A 1 2.49 6.05 -16.44
N ASP A 2 2.84 4.90 -17.00
CA ASP A 2 2.38 3.60 -16.52
C ASP A 2 3.22 3.12 -15.34
N PHE A 3 2.61 2.41 -14.38
CA PHE A 3 3.31 1.82 -13.24
C PHE A 3 2.67 0.50 -12.78
N VAL A 4 3.45 -0.31 -12.06
CA VAL A 4 3.05 -1.57 -11.44
C VAL A 4 3.43 -1.52 -9.96
N GLN A 5 2.53 -1.96 -9.08
CA GLN A 5 2.81 -1.99 -7.64
C GLN A 5 3.24 -3.39 -7.19
N LEU A 6 4.26 -3.46 -6.33
CA LEU A 6 4.74 -4.68 -5.68
C LEU A 6 4.72 -4.49 -4.15
N PRO A 7 3.54 -4.52 -3.52
CA PRO A 7 3.40 -4.31 -2.07
C PRO A 7 4.08 -5.43 -1.26
N THR A 8 4.96 -5.03 -0.33
CA THR A 8 5.75 -5.95 0.52
C THR A 8 5.30 -5.98 1.99
N THR A 9 4.28 -5.20 2.35
CA THR A 9 3.62 -5.25 3.66
C THR A 9 2.20 -5.77 3.51
N LEU A 10 1.67 -6.43 4.55
CA LEU A 10 0.31 -6.94 4.51
C LEU A 10 -0.71 -5.81 4.33
N LEU A 11 -0.54 -4.68 5.04
CA LEU A 11 -1.39 -3.49 4.90
C LEU A 11 -1.44 -2.99 3.45
N ALA A 12 -0.29 -2.94 2.77
CA ALA A 12 -0.26 -2.50 1.38
C ALA A 12 -0.90 -3.52 0.44
N GLN A 13 -0.80 -4.82 0.74
CA GLN A 13 -1.43 -5.88 -0.06
C GLN A 13 -2.96 -5.86 0.06
N VAL A 14 -3.52 -5.56 1.23
CA VAL A 14 -4.97 -5.67 1.45
C VAL A 14 -5.73 -4.36 1.25
N ASP A 15 -5.07 -3.21 1.38
CA ASP A 15 -5.71 -1.89 1.28
C ASP A 15 -4.95 -0.96 0.32
N ALA A 16 -3.79 -0.44 0.72
CA ALA A 16 -3.20 0.74 0.07
C ALA A 16 -2.86 0.58 -1.43
N ALA A 17 -2.57 -0.64 -1.91
CA ALA A 17 -2.27 -0.87 -3.33
C ALA A 17 -3.52 -1.00 -4.21
N VAL A 18 -4.71 -1.11 -3.61
CA VAL A 18 -5.99 -1.33 -4.28
C VAL A 18 -6.78 -0.03 -4.34
N GLY A 19 -7.46 0.22 -5.46
CA GLY A 19 -8.36 1.38 -5.62
C GLY A 19 -7.72 2.63 -6.24
N GLY A 20 -6.40 2.68 -6.41
CA GLY A 20 -5.71 3.71 -7.20
C GLY A 20 -5.62 5.09 -6.53
N LYS A 21 -5.96 5.21 -5.25
CA LYS A 21 -5.73 6.44 -4.48
C LYS A 21 -4.24 6.60 -4.21
N VAL A 22 -3.67 7.72 -4.63
CA VAL A 22 -2.28 8.10 -4.32
C VAL A 22 -2.29 9.46 -3.64
N ALA A 23 -1.50 9.63 -2.58
CA ALA A 23 -1.43 10.89 -1.86
C ALA A 23 -0.06 11.06 -1.19
N VAL A 24 0.28 12.31 -0.88
CA VAL A 24 1.43 12.71 -0.09
C VAL A 24 1.01 13.62 1.05
N ASP A 25 1.81 13.63 2.11
CA ASP A 25 1.63 14.54 3.24
C ASP A 25 2.13 15.96 2.87
N LEU A 26 1.43 16.96 3.40
CA LEU A 26 1.87 18.36 3.40
C LEU A 26 2.17 18.80 4.84
N PRO A 27 2.91 19.89 5.06
CA PRO A 27 3.17 20.40 6.42
C PRO A 27 1.89 20.60 7.26
N GLU A 28 0.78 20.91 6.60
CA GLU A 28 -0.52 21.18 7.21
C GLU A 28 -1.33 19.92 7.54
N GLY A 29 -0.95 18.75 7.00
CA GLY A 29 -1.69 17.53 7.28
C GLY A 29 -1.36 16.33 6.38
N LYS A 30 -1.92 15.18 6.77
CA LYS A 30 -1.67 13.90 6.10
C LYS A 30 -2.55 13.69 4.87
N ASN A 31 -1.98 13.13 3.81
CA ASN A 31 -2.66 12.76 2.57
C ASN A 31 -3.48 13.90 1.92
N LEU A 32 -3.03 15.15 2.04
CA LEU A 32 -3.78 16.32 1.57
C LEU A 32 -3.64 16.56 0.06
N LEU A 33 -2.49 16.19 -0.53
CA LEU A 33 -2.27 16.30 -1.96
C LEU A 33 -2.27 14.92 -2.60
N GLY A 34 -3.15 14.68 -3.56
CA GLY A 34 -3.28 13.36 -4.17
C GLY A 34 -4.06 13.33 -5.46
N ALA A 35 -4.19 12.13 -6.02
CA ALA A 35 -4.92 11.84 -7.24
C ALA A 35 -5.51 10.43 -7.19
N PHE A 36 -6.42 10.13 -8.12
CA PHE A 36 -6.82 8.77 -8.44
C PHE A 36 -6.09 8.35 -9.72
N HIS A 37 -5.08 7.48 -9.58
CA HIS A 37 -4.27 6.96 -10.69
C HIS A 37 -4.13 5.44 -10.58
N GLN A 38 -4.78 4.71 -11.49
CA GLN A 38 -4.80 3.25 -11.43
C GLN A 38 -3.47 2.63 -11.87
N PRO A 39 -2.93 1.65 -11.12
CA PRO A 39 -1.79 0.89 -11.59
C PRO A 39 -2.18 0.00 -12.76
N ARG A 40 -1.22 -0.35 -13.60
CA ARG A 40 -1.44 -1.36 -14.66
C ARG A 40 -1.58 -2.77 -14.11
N ALA A 41 -0.93 -3.03 -12.98
CA ALA A 41 -1.03 -4.29 -12.24
C ALA A 41 -0.60 -4.08 -10.79
N VAL A 42 -1.09 -4.95 -9.91
CA VAL A 42 -0.62 -5.11 -8.53
C VAL A 42 -0.19 -6.56 -8.37
N ILE A 43 1.06 -6.80 -7.98
CA ILE A 43 1.62 -8.14 -7.80
C ILE A 43 1.85 -8.37 -6.31
N MET A 44 1.03 -9.25 -5.72
CA MET A 44 1.10 -9.58 -4.30
C MET A 44 1.83 -10.91 -4.11
N ASP A 45 3.10 -10.86 -3.69
CA ASP A 45 3.86 -12.03 -3.29
C ASP A 45 3.77 -12.24 -1.77
N THR A 46 3.16 -13.33 -1.34
CA THR A 46 3.03 -13.68 0.08
C THR A 46 4.35 -14.12 0.70
N GLN A 47 5.34 -14.53 -0.10
CA GLN A 47 6.68 -14.86 0.40
C GLN A 47 7.39 -13.62 0.95
N ALA A 48 7.12 -12.43 0.38
CA ALA A 48 7.67 -11.16 0.87
C ALA A 48 7.23 -10.85 2.32
N LEU A 49 6.10 -11.40 2.77
CA LEU A 49 5.62 -11.21 4.14
C LEU A 49 6.41 -12.03 5.18
N ARG A 50 7.19 -13.04 4.77
CA ARG A 50 7.93 -13.92 5.69
C ARG A 50 9.03 -13.20 6.46
N SER A 51 9.59 -12.14 5.88
CA SER A 51 10.61 -11.30 6.52
C SER A 51 10.03 -10.06 7.21
N LEU A 52 8.70 -9.91 7.21
CA LEU A 52 8.03 -8.72 7.75
C LEU A 52 8.06 -8.75 9.29
N PRO A 53 8.41 -7.64 9.97
CA PRO A 53 8.34 -7.57 11.42
C PRO A 53 6.94 -7.87 11.95
N ALA A 54 6.84 -8.57 13.08
CA ALA A 54 5.56 -8.98 13.66
C ALA A 54 4.59 -7.80 13.86
N ARG A 55 5.08 -6.63 14.28
CA ARG A 55 4.25 -5.41 14.41
C ARG A 55 3.58 -4.99 13.11
N GLN A 56 4.30 -5.06 11.99
CA GLN A 56 3.77 -4.70 10.67
C GLN A 56 2.76 -5.74 10.16
N MET A 57 3.00 -7.02 10.46
CA MET A 57 2.02 -8.08 10.23
C MET A 57 0.72 -7.79 10.98
N SER A 58 0.80 -7.48 12.27
CA SER A 58 -0.37 -7.14 13.09
C SER A 58 -1.10 -5.90 12.60
N SER A 59 -0.39 -4.85 12.16
CA SER A 59 -1.03 -3.67 11.58
C SER A 59 -1.84 -4.00 10.33
N GLY A 60 -1.34 -4.87 9.45
CA GLY A 60 -2.08 -5.27 8.24
C GLY A 60 -3.28 -6.16 8.55
N LEU A 61 -3.17 -7.05 9.54
CA LEU A 61 -4.28 -7.89 9.99
C LEU A 61 -5.44 -7.10 10.59
N ALA A 62 -5.21 -5.86 11.05
CA ALA A 62 -6.25 -5.01 11.59
C ALA A 62 -7.20 -4.45 10.50
N GLU A 63 -6.80 -4.48 9.23
CA GLU A 63 -7.58 -4.02 8.08
C GLU A 63 -8.22 -5.18 7.28
N VAL A 64 -8.11 -6.41 7.80
CA VAL A 64 -8.74 -7.63 7.25
C VAL A 64 -9.96 -8.00 8.09
#